data_AF-A0A5E4KCD2-F1
#
_entry.id   AF-A0A5E4KCD2-F1
#
_cell.length_a   1.000
_cell.length_b   1.000
_cell.length_c   1.000
_cell.angle_alpha   90.00
_cell.angle_beta   90.00
_cell.angle_gamma   90.00
#
_symmetry.space_group_name_H-M   'P 1'
#
loop_
_entity.id
_entity.type
_entity.pdbx_description
1 polymer ?
#
loop_
_entity_poly.entity_id
_entity_poly.type
_entity_poly.pdbx_seq_one_letter_code
_entity_poly.pdbx_strand_id
1 'polypeptide(L)'
;MAKEPQKTFEQNMEAMSKMSPEQVQAKIKELDKICICGKCPTYVGTGEKKLTFCAIGKSTIIKKDKGCICPGCPVQKTMALRWDRYCVKGSGKEQFGMK
;
A
#
# COMPACT_ATOMS: atom_id res chain seq x y z
N MET A 1 8.38 -0.63 -27.99
CA MET A 1 8.51 -0.24 -26.57
C MET A 1 8.66 -1.52 -25.76
N ALA A 2 9.87 -1.83 -25.30
CA ALA A 2 10.09 -3.01 -24.46
C ALA A 2 9.28 -2.82 -23.17
N LYS A 3 8.29 -3.68 -22.93
CA LYS A 3 7.60 -3.71 -21.64
C LYS A 3 8.63 -4.22 -20.64
N GLU A 4 9.07 -3.40 -19.70
CA GLU A 4 9.82 -3.87 -18.54
C GLU A 4 9.03 -5.05 -17.92
N PRO A 5 9.68 -6.19 -17.64
CA PRO A 5 8.99 -7.30 -17.02
C PRO A 5 8.45 -6.84 -15.66
N GLN A 6 7.14 -7.01 -15.46
CA GLN A 6 6.48 -6.63 -14.22
C GLN A 6 7.08 -7.46 -13.08
N LYS A 7 7.70 -6.79 -12.09
CA LYS A 7 8.32 -7.43 -10.93
C LYS A 7 7.27 -8.18 -10.09
N THR A 8 7.63 -9.34 -9.56
CA THR A 8 6.80 -10.10 -8.62
C THR A 8 6.75 -9.41 -7.26
N PHE A 9 5.86 -9.88 -6.38
CA PHE A 9 5.77 -9.43 -5.00
C PHE A 9 7.12 -9.56 -4.28
N GLU A 10 7.75 -10.73 -4.38
CA GLU A 10 9.03 -11.06 -3.76
C GLU A 10 10.14 -10.12 -4.25
N GLN A 11 10.23 -9.91 -5.57
CA GLN A 11 11.24 -9.01 -6.15
C GLN A 11 11.05 -7.56 -5.71
N ASN A 12 9.80 -7.10 -5.60
CA ASN A 12 9.50 -5.76 -5.09
C ASN A 12 9.88 -5.62 -3.61
N MET A 13 9.61 -6.64 -2.78
CA MET A 13 9.98 -6.63 -1.37
C MET A 13 11.50 -6.70 -1.16
N GLU A 14 12.20 -7.54 -1.91
CA GLU A 14 13.66 -7.61 -1.87
C GLU A 14 14.28 -6.27 -2.28
N ALA A 15 13.76 -5.65 -3.34
CA ALA A 15 14.22 -4.33 -3.78
C ALA A 15 14.03 -3.27 -2.69
N MET A 16 12.88 -3.25 -2.01
CA MET A 16 12.65 -2.30 -0.91
C MET A 16 13.54 -2.60 0.30
N SER A 17 13.83 -3.87 0.59
CA SER A 17 14.70 -4.24 1.72
C SER A 17 16.16 -3.82 1.54
N LYS A 18 16.59 -3.57 0.30
CA LYS A 18 17.95 -3.13 -0.04
C LYS A 18 18.06 -1.60 -0.18
N MET A 19 16.96 -0.87 -0.02
CA MET A 19 16.93 0.59 -0.14
C MET A 19 17.29 1.27 1.18
N SER A 20 17.98 2.40 1.07
CA SER A 20 18.18 3.33 2.21
C SER A 20 16.85 3.97 2.64
N PRO A 21 16.75 4.49 3.87
CA PRO A 21 15.55 5.19 4.33
C PRO A 21 15.09 6.33 3.40
N GLU A 22 16.01 7.10 2.81
CA GLU A 22 15.62 8.18 1.88
C GLU A 22 15.04 7.63 0.57
N GLN A 23 15.59 6.51 0.07
CA GLN A 23 15.10 5.85 -1.14
C GLN A 23 13.72 5.24 -0.91
N VAL A 24 13.48 4.64 0.25
CA VAL A 24 12.16 4.15 0.66
C VAL A 24 11.16 5.31 0.70
N GLN A 25 11.52 6.44 1.32
CA GLN A 25 10.65 7.61 1.37
C GLN A 25 10.35 8.18 -0.01
N ALA A 26 11.36 8.27 -0.90
CA ALA A 26 11.17 8.69 -2.28
C ALA A 26 10.21 7.74 -3.02
N LYS A 27 10.37 6.43 -2.83
CA LYS A 27 9.47 5.44 -3.43
C LYS A 27 8.04 5.58 -2.92
N ILE A 28 7.83 5.82 -1.64
CA ILE A 28 6.50 6.09 -1.06
C ILE A 28 5.87 7.32 -1.71
N LYS A 29 6.62 8.41 -1.89
CA LYS A 29 6.13 9.62 -2.57
C LYS A 29 5.73 9.34 -4.03
N GLU A 30 6.45 8.47 -4.74
CA GLU A 30 6.04 8.05 -6.09
C GLU A 30 4.75 7.22 -6.06
N LEU A 31 4.58 6.35 -5.07
CA LEU A 31 3.35 5.57 -4.91
C LEU A 31 2.16 6.46 -4.52
N ASP A 32 2.38 7.51 -3.71
CA ASP A 32 1.33 8.49 -3.34
C ASP A 32 0.71 9.15 -4.58
N LYS A 33 1.51 9.45 -5.61
CA LYS A 33 1.03 10.09 -6.85
C LYS A 33 -0.01 9.25 -7.60
N ILE A 34 0.09 7.93 -7.52
CA ILE A 34 -0.83 7.00 -8.18
C ILE A 34 -1.84 6.37 -7.20
N CYS A 35 -1.78 6.76 -5.93
CA CYS A 35 -2.63 6.22 -4.88
C CYS A 35 -4.04 6.81 -4.97
N ILE A 36 -5.04 5.93 -4.93
CA ILE A 36 -6.46 6.32 -5.00
C ILE A 36 -7.14 6.32 -3.63
N CYS A 37 -6.41 6.12 -2.53
CA CYS A 37 -6.97 6.07 -1.19
C CYS A 37 -7.77 7.33 -0.81
N GLY A 38 -7.43 8.50 -1.36
CA GLY A 38 -8.19 9.74 -1.16
C GLY A 38 -9.67 9.68 -1.58
N LYS A 39 -10.04 8.71 -2.44
CA LYS A 39 -11.41 8.45 -2.88
C LYS A 39 -12.02 7.19 -2.27
N CYS A 40 -11.29 6.51 -1.38
CA CYS A 40 -11.73 5.24 -0.80
C CYS A 40 -12.83 5.47 0.26
N PRO A 41 -13.95 4.72 0.23
CA PRO A 41 -15.02 4.85 1.24
C PRO A 41 -14.52 4.68 2.68
N THR A 42 -13.57 3.77 2.90
CA THR A 42 -12.92 3.54 4.21
C THR A 42 -12.05 4.72 4.67
N TYR A 43 -11.51 5.53 3.76
CA TYR A 43 -10.64 6.67 4.08
C TYR A 43 -11.39 7.99 4.22
N VAL A 44 -12.35 8.26 3.32
CA VAL A 44 -13.07 9.54 3.25
C VAL A 44 -13.82 9.81 4.56
N GLY A 45 -13.67 11.04 5.07
CA GLY A 45 -14.35 11.50 6.30
C GLY A 45 -13.74 10.99 7.61
N THR A 46 -12.53 10.40 7.59
CA THR A 46 -11.85 9.93 8.81
C THR A 46 -10.94 10.97 9.46
N GLY A 47 -10.58 12.05 8.73
CA GLY A 47 -9.60 13.04 9.18
C GLY A 47 -8.13 12.58 9.07
N GLU A 48 -7.89 11.39 8.51
CA GLU A 48 -6.54 10.88 8.26
C GLU A 48 -5.84 11.69 7.16
N LYS A 49 -4.56 12.01 7.37
CA LYS A 49 -3.75 12.83 6.44
C LYS A 49 -2.79 11.99 5.61
N LYS A 50 -2.48 10.77 6.07
CA LYS A 50 -1.57 9.86 5.37
C LYS A 50 -2.32 9.07 4.30
N LEU A 51 -1.60 8.65 3.26
CA LEU A 51 -2.09 7.76 2.20
C LEU A 51 -1.16 6.55 2.07
N THR A 52 -1.48 5.65 1.14
CA THR A 52 -0.59 4.56 0.74
C THR A 52 -0.20 3.63 1.90
N PHE A 53 -1.19 3.32 2.75
CA PHE A 53 -1.06 2.41 3.90
C PHE A 53 -0.53 1.01 3.53
N CYS A 54 -0.65 0.61 2.26
CA CYS A 54 -0.03 -0.61 1.75
C CYS A 54 1.52 -0.58 1.72
N ALA A 55 2.14 0.60 1.77
CA ALA A 55 3.59 0.79 1.85
C ALA A 55 4.04 1.30 3.22
N ILE A 56 3.23 2.14 3.89
CA ILE A 56 3.60 2.76 5.17
C ILE A 56 3.06 2.05 6.42
N GLY A 57 2.22 1.03 6.24
CA GLY A 57 1.61 0.27 7.35
C GLY A 57 0.20 0.76 7.73
N LYS A 58 -0.35 0.18 8.80
CA LYS A 58 -1.73 0.40 9.27
C LYS A 58 -1.97 1.82 9.77
N SER A 59 -3.15 2.37 9.55
CA SER A 59 -3.56 3.65 10.14
C SER A 59 -3.88 3.50 11.63
N THR A 60 -3.50 4.50 12.41
CA THR A 60 -3.93 4.61 13.81
C THR A 60 -5.31 5.28 13.95
N ILE A 61 -5.80 5.96 12.90
CA ILE A 61 -7.06 6.72 12.89
C ILE A 61 -8.20 5.89 12.29
N ILE A 62 -7.95 5.19 11.18
CA ILE A 62 -8.99 4.44 10.45
C ILE A 62 -9.24 3.11 11.15
N LYS A 63 -10.40 2.98 11.82
CA LYS A 63 -10.78 1.76 12.58
C LYS A 63 -11.88 0.93 11.94
N LYS A 64 -12.71 1.52 11.07
CA LYS A 64 -13.89 0.86 10.48
C LYS A 64 -13.69 0.70 8.98
N ASP A 65 -13.92 -0.51 8.47
CA ASP A 65 -13.97 -0.78 7.04
C ASP A 65 -15.36 -0.43 6.50
N LYS A 66 -15.42 0.46 5.50
CA LYS A 66 -16.62 0.89 4.78
C LYS A 66 -16.60 0.45 3.31
N GLY A 67 -15.61 -0.36 2.91
CA GLY A 67 -15.36 -0.79 1.54
C GLY A 67 -13.99 -0.31 1.01
N CYS A 68 -13.27 -1.19 0.30
CA CYS A 68 -11.95 -0.91 -0.28
C CYS A 68 -12.03 -0.93 -1.81
N ILE A 69 -11.43 0.09 -2.44
CA ILE A 69 -11.16 0.12 -3.88
C ILE A 69 -9.75 -0.42 -4.23
N CYS A 70 -9.12 -1.06 -3.24
CA CYS A 70 -7.75 -1.51 -3.24
C CYS A 70 -7.46 -2.61 -4.29
N PRO A 71 -8.36 -3.58 -4.54
CA PRO A 71 -8.15 -4.61 -5.56
C PRO A 71 -7.91 -4.06 -6.98
N GLY A 72 -8.42 -2.87 -7.30
CA GLY A 72 -8.20 -2.17 -8.57
C GLY A 72 -7.16 -1.05 -8.51
N CYS A 73 -6.47 -0.89 -7.37
CA CYS A 73 -5.56 0.23 -7.15
C CYS A 73 -4.26 0.08 -7.97
N PRO A 74 -3.82 1.15 -8.68
CA PRO A 74 -2.54 1.14 -9.41
C PRO A 74 -1.35 0.74 -8.52
N VAL A 75 -1.31 1.21 -7.27
CA VAL A 75 -0.24 0.86 -6.30
C VAL A 75 -0.18 -0.66 -6.06
N GLN A 76 -1.34 -1.30 -5.91
CA GLN A 76 -1.42 -2.75 -5.68
C GLN A 76 -0.82 -3.52 -6.85
N LYS A 77 -1.14 -3.08 -8.09
CA LYS A 77 -0.60 -3.66 -9.32
C LYS A 77 0.90 -3.43 -9.49
N THR A 78 1.38 -2.21 -9.21
CA THR A 78 2.80 -1.84 -9.29
C THR A 78 3.66 -2.65 -8.32
N MET A 79 3.16 -2.85 -7.10
CA MET A 79 3.88 -3.55 -6.04
C MET A 79 3.56 -5.05 -5.99
N ALA A 80 2.73 -5.56 -6.91
CA ALA A 80 2.23 -6.94 -6.95
C ALA A 80 1.70 -7.43 -5.60
N LEU A 81 0.99 -6.55 -4.89
CA LEU A 81 0.48 -6.81 -3.54
C LEU A 81 -0.66 -7.83 -3.57
N ARG A 82 -0.64 -8.73 -2.58
CA ARG A 82 -1.59 -9.86 -2.48
C ARG A 82 -2.84 -9.56 -1.66
N TRP A 83 -2.78 -8.57 -0.79
CA TRP A 83 -3.83 -8.27 0.18
C TRP A 83 -4.46 -6.92 -0.08
N ASP A 84 -5.54 -6.63 0.63
CA ASP A 84 -6.23 -5.34 0.62
C ASP A 84 -6.40 -4.82 2.05
N ARG A 85 -7.10 -3.69 2.20
CA ARG A 85 -7.48 -3.12 3.51
C ARG A 85 -6.30 -2.89 4.47
N TYR A 86 -5.11 -2.63 3.92
CA TYR A 86 -3.89 -2.35 4.68
C TYR A 86 -4.06 -1.23 5.73
N CYS A 87 -4.89 -0.22 5.44
CA CYS A 87 -5.17 0.86 6.37
C CYS A 87 -5.87 0.42 7.66
N VAL A 88 -6.67 -0.66 7.63
CA VAL A 88 -7.44 -1.16 8.78
C VAL A 88 -6.85 -2.45 9.33
N LYS A 89 -6.41 -3.36 8.45
CA LYS A 89 -5.96 -4.71 8.84
C LYS A 89 -4.44 -4.87 8.87
N GLY A 90 -3.69 -3.88 8.42
CA GLY A 90 -2.23 -3.93 8.39
C GLY A 90 -1.66 -4.82 7.28
N SER A 91 -0.39 -5.17 7.43
CA SER A 91 0.37 -6.01 6.51
C SER A 91 -0.23 -7.42 6.37
N GLY A 92 0.19 -8.15 5.34
CA GLY A 92 -0.23 -9.55 5.17
C GLY A 92 0.07 -10.43 6.40
N LYS A 93 1.19 -10.19 7.08
CA LYS A 93 1.55 -10.91 8.31
C LYS A 93 0.52 -10.69 9.42
N GLU A 94 0.11 -9.43 9.62
CA GLU A 94 -0.93 -9.06 10.61
C GLU A 94 -2.30 -9.65 10.24
N GLN A 95 -2.64 -9.70 8.96
CA GLN A 95 -3.92 -10.23 8.47
C GLN A 95 -4.05 -11.74 8.66
N PHE A 96 -2.95 -12.49 8.48
CA PHE A 96 -2.93 -13.95 8.59
C PHE A 96 -2.58 -14.45 9.99
N GLY A 97 -2.51 -13.57 10.98
CA GLY A 97 -2.24 -13.95 12.36
C GLY A 97 -0.89 -14.62 12.55
N MET A 98 0.06 -14.40 11.63
CA MET A 98 1.44 -14.85 11.78
C MET A 98 2.13 -13.91 12.78
N LYS A 99 1.99 -14.26 14.06
CA LYS A 99 2.76 -13.69 15.18
C LYS A 99 4.19 -14.21 15.15
#